data_AF-A0A8J9S2H8-F1
#
_entry.id   AF-A0A8J9S2H8-F1
#
_cell.length_a   1.000
_cell.length_b   1.000
_cell.length_c   1.000
_cell.angle_alpha   90.00
_cell.angle_beta   90.00
_cell.angle_gamma   90.00
#
_symmetry.space_group_name_H-M   'P 1'
#
loop_
_entity.id
_entity.type
_entity.pdbx_description
1 polymer ?
#
loop_
_entity_poly.entity_id
_entity_poly.type
_entity_poly.pdbx_seq_one_letter_code
_entity_poly.pdbx_strand_id
1 'polypeptide(L)'
;MGNCWSSPKEAETAASPSQAVEPKPVPPVTEEAVIEAQKKPAAMTVKIYIVFYSTYGHIYKLAQEQKKGVDSVEGCEGILYQVPELLSDEILAKMHAPPKPDVPVLDVHDLPNADGFIFGFPTRYGTMAAQFKAFWDATGGLWQKGALVGKPATMFTSTASQGGGQETTILTSLPNIVHHGMVYVPPGYGFGAPMYGLDEVRGGSGWGAGTFAAGDGSRQPSKVELDFAEYQGKYFAQVAKKLAA
;
A
#
# COMPACT_ATOMS: atom_id res chain seq x y z
N MET A 1 -38.19 5.60 -16.63
CA MET A 1 -38.62 6.64 -15.67
C MET A 1 -39.61 5.98 -14.72
N GLY A 2 -39.14 5.55 -13.55
CA GLY A 2 -39.94 4.87 -12.53
C GLY A 2 -39.65 5.50 -11.18
N ASN A 3 -40.64 6.24 -10.66
CA ASN A 3 -40.59 6.91 -9.37
C ASN A 3 -40.68 5.87 -8.26
N CYS A 4 -39.71 5.87 -7.34
CA CYS A 4 -39.73 4.99 -6.16
C CYS A 4 -39.45 5.80 -4.90
N TRP A 5 -40.26 6.84 -4.64
CA TRP A 5 -40.30 7.53 -3.34
C TRP A 5 -41.76 7.58 -2.88
N SER A 6 -42.09 6.74 -1.91
CA SER A 6 -43.34 6.82 -1.14
C SER A 6 -42.97 7.07 0.32
N SER A 7 -43.34 8.24 0.82
CA SER A 7 -43.11 8.67 2.21
C SER A 7 -43.95 7.85 3.21
N PRO A 8 -43.44 7.53 4.41
CA PRO A 8 -44.26 6.91 5.45
C PRO A 8 -45.18 7.93 6.13
N LYS A 9 -46.42 7.50 6.41
CA LYS A 9 -47.41 8.21 7.23
C LYS A 9 -47.01 8.17 8.71
N GLU A 10 -47.25 9.28 9.41
CA GLU A 10 -47.21 9.39 10.86
C GLU A 10 -48.23 8.44 11.52
N ALA A 11 -47.79 7.74 12.55
CA ALA A 11 -48.64 7.00 13.47
C ALA A 11 -48.36 7.50 14.89
N GLU A 12 -49.29 8.30 15.42
CA GLU A 12 -49.45 8.52 16.84
C GLU A 12 -50.04 7.26 17.48
N THR A 13 -49.51 6.80 18.62
CA THR A 13 -50.30 6.13 19.66
C THR A 13 -49.56 6.06 21.01
N ALA A 14 -50.17 6.73 21.99
CA ALA A 14 -50.30 6.41 23.42
C ALA A 14 -49.11 5.83 24.21
N ALA A 15 -48.57 6.64 25.12
CA ALA A 15 -47.68 6.23 26.20
C ALA A 15 -48.43 5.43 27.29
N SER A 16 -47.89 4.27 27.65
CA SER A 16 -48.29 3.44 28.79
C SER A 16 -47.49 3.86 30.05
N PRO A 17 -48.06 3.83 31.28
CA PRO A 17 -47.35 4.28 32.47
C PRO A 17 -46.15 3.41 32.81
N SER A 18 -45.00 4.07 32.99
CA SER A 18 -43.71 3.48 33.39
C SER A 18 -43.82 2.79 34.75
N GLN A 19 -43.53 1.49 34.79
CA GLN A 19 -43.25 0.77 36.03
C GLN A 19 -41.79 1.03 36.40
N ALA A 20 -41.55 1.58 37.60
CA ALA A 20 -40.21 1.73 38.16
C ALA A 20 -39.60 0.35 38.41
N VAL A 21 -38.61 -0.02 37.60
CA VAL A 21 -37.76 -1.19 37.82
C VAL A 21 -36.73 -0.79 38.87
N GLU A 22 -36.77 -1.41 40.05
CA GLU A 22 -35.72 -1.23 41.06
C GLU A 22 -34.35 -1.63 40.48
N PRO A 23 -33.29 -0.84 40.71
CA PRO A 23 -31.97 -1.16 40.20
C PRO A 23 -31.45 -2.42 40.90
N LYS A 24 -31.16 -3.47 40.12
CA LYS A 24 -30.47 -4.65 40.62
C LYS A 24 -29.11 -4.23 41.19
N PRO A 25 -28.69 -4.76 42.36
CA PRO A 25 -27.39 -4.45 42.92
C PRO A 25 -26.29 -4.84 41.92
N VAL A 26 -25.45 -3.86 41.58
CA VAL A 26 -24.28 -4.08 40.73
C VAL A 26 -23.32 -5.00 41.48
N PRO A 27 -22.94 -6.16 40.94
CA PRO A 27 -21.98 -7.04 41.60
C PRO A 27 -20.64 -6.30 41.79
N PRO A 28 -19.93 -6.55 42.89
CA PRO A 28 -18.65 -5.90 43.14
C PRO A 28 -17.66 -6.23 42.01
N VAL A 29 -17.09 -5.19 41.41
CA VAL A 29 -16.03 -5.35 40.41
C VAL A 29 -14.83 -5.98 41.12
N THR A 30 -14.46 -7.20 40.74
CA THR A 30 -13.32 -7.90 41.32
C THR A 30 -12.02 -7.21 40.90
N GLU A 31 -11.02 -7.24 41.76
CA GLU A 31 -9.69 -6.68 41.48
C GLU A 31 -9.08 -7.30 40.20
N GLU A 32 -9.38 -8.57 39.93
CA GLU A 32 -9.05 -9.26 38.69
C GLU A 32 -9.73 -8.66 37.45
N ALA A 33 -11.01 -8.25 37.53
CA ALA A 33 -11.71 -7.60 36.42
C ALA A 33 -11.18 -6.18 36.16
N VAL A 34 -10.71 -5.49 37.20
CA VAL A 34 -10.01 -4.20 37.06
C VAL A 34 -8.66 -4.40 36.38
N ILE A 35 -7.92 -5.44 36.75
CA ILE A 35 -6.62 -5.80 36.15
C ILE A 35 -6.79 -6.24 34.68
N GLU A 36 -7.82 -7.01 34.35
CA GLU A 36 -8.16 -7.43 32.97
C GLU A 36 -8.57 -6.22 32.10
N ALA A 37 -9.35 -5.28 32.66
CA ALA A 37 -9.74 -4.04 31.98
C ALA A 37 -8.58 -3.02 31.83
N GLN A 38 -7.53 -3.16 32.65
CA GLN A 38 -6.32 -2.32 32.61
C GLN A 38 -5.18 -2.92 31.77
N LYS A 39 -5.33 -4.14 31.24
CA LYS A 39 -4.43 -4.64 30.19
C LYS A 39 -4.65 -3.79 28.93
N LYS A 40 -3.77 -2.81 28.74
CA LYS A 40 -3.61 -2.13 27.46
C LYS A 40 -3.46 -3.22 26.40
N PRO A 41 -4.34 -3.28 25.37
CA PRO A 41 -4.18 -4.27 24.32
C PRO A 41 -2.76 -4.16 23.80
N ALA A 42 -2.08 -5.30 23.62
CA ALA A 42 -0.78 -5.32 22.96
C ALA A 42 -0.92 -4.47 21.69
N ALA A 43 -0.11 -3.42 21.56
CA ALA A 43 -0.28 -2.46 20.48
C ALA A 43 -0.26 -3.23 19.15
N MET A 44 -1.40 -3.27 18.46
CA MET A 44 -1.54 -3.98 17.20
C MET A 44 -0.47 -3.43 16.25
N THR A 45 0.41 -4.32 15.78
CA THR A 45 1.45 -3.94 14.82
C THR A 45 0.81 -3.76 13.45
N VAL A 46 1.00 -2.59 12.85
CA VAL A 46 0.48 -2.23 11.53
C VAL A 46 1.32 -2.92 10.46
N LYS A 47 0.72 -3.88 9.75
CA LYS A 47 1.42 -4.67 8.72
C LYS A 47 1.31 -3.99 7.37
N ILE A 48 2.45 -3.66 6.78
CA ILE A 48 2.52 -3.01 5.48
C ILE A 48 3.16 -3.95 4.48
N TYR A 49 2.41 -4.34 3.46
CA TYR A 49 2.92 -5.22 2.41
C TYR A 49 3.58 -4.37 1.31
N ILE A 50 4.86 -4.64 1.07
CA ILE A 50 5.64 -4.03 0.00
C ILE A 50 5.69 -5.05 -1.12
N VAL A 51 4.73 -4.96 -2.03
CA VAL A 51 4.53 -5.93 -3.12
C VAL A 51 5.15 -5.38 -4.38
N PHE A 52 6.10 -6.11 -4.97
CA PHE A 52 6.85 -5.60 -6.11
C PHE A 52 7.06 -6.61 -7.25
N TYR A 53 7.30 -6.07 -8.45
CA TYR A 53 7.87 -6.80 -9.57
C TYR A 53 9.25 -6.23 -9.89
N SER A 54 10.27 -7.09 -10.04
CA SER A 54 11.59 -6.68 -10.52
C SER A 54 12.16 -7.71 -11.48
N THR A 55 12.60 -7.24 -12.66
CA THR A 55 13.37 -8.05 -13.61
C THR A 55 14.87 -7.95 -13.31
N TYR A 56 15.40 -6.72 -13.19
CA TYR A 56 16.84 -6.45 -13.07
C TYR A 56 17.26 -5.90 -11.69
N GLY A 57 16.42 -6.04 -10.66
CA GLY A 57 16.77 -5.70 -9.28
C GLY A 57 16.59 -4.22 -8.87
N HIS A 58 16.44 -3.28 -9.79
CA HIS A 58 16.26 -1.84 -9.46
C HIS A 58 15.07 -1.60 -8.52
N ILE A 59 13.89 -2.12 -8.87
CA ILE A 59 12.70 -2.04 -8.00
C ILE A 59 12.92 -2.75 -6.67
N TYR A 60 13.62 -3.88 -6.65
CA TYR A 60 13.90 -4.60 -5.41
C TYR A 60 14.75 -3.76 -4.45
N LYS A 61 15.78 -3.06 -4.96
CA LYS A 61 16.58 -2.12 -4.16
C LYS A 61 15.72 -1.01 -3.57
N LEU A 62 14.83 -0.40 -4.35
CA LEU A 62 13.90 0.60 -3.83
C LEU A 62 12.95 -0.02 -2.79
N ALA A 63 12.45 -1.23 -3.01
CA ALA A 63 11.57 -1.93 -2.07
C ALA A 63 12.25 -2.16 -0.71
N GLN A 64 13.56 -2.46 -0.71
CA GLN A 64 14.34 -2.59 0.52
C GLN A 64 14.40 -1.26 1.28
N GLU A 65 14.60 -0.13 0.60
CA GLU A 65 14.59 1.19 1.25
C GLU A 65 13.18 1.57 1.75
N GLN A 66 12.13 1.25 0.99
CA GLN A 66 10.74 1.41 1.46
C GLN A 66 10.52 0.62 2.75
N LYS A 67 11.03 -0.62 2.83
CA LYS A 67 10.97 -1.44 4.06
C LYS A 67 11.71 -0.78 5.22
N LYS A 68 12.94 -0.30 5.01
CA LYS A 68 13.68 0.44 6.05
C LYS A 68 12.89 1.65 6.56
N GLY A 69 12.28 2.39 5.64
CA GLY A 69 11.42 3.52 5.97
C GLY A 69 10.23 3.10 6.84
N VAL A 70 9.51 2.05 6.45
CA VAL A 70 8.39 1.50 7.20
C VAL A 70 8.82 1.04 8.60
N ASP A 71 9.86 0.21 8.68
CA ASP A 71 10.35 -0.38 9.93
C ASP A 71 10.93 0.67 10.90
N SER A 72 11.27 1.87 10.41
CA SER A 72 11.70 2.99 11.25
C SER A 72 10.58 3.60 12.09
N VAL A 73 9.31 3.26 11.80
CA VAL A 73 8.14 3.75 12.52
C VAL A 73 7.71 2.72 13.58
N GLU A 74 7.78 3.10 14.85
CA GLU A 74 7.38 2.24 15.97
C GLU A 74 5.94 1.70 15.76
N GLY A 75 5.76 0.39 15.93
CA GLY A 75 4.46 -0.28 15.76
C GLY A 75 4.06 -0.52 14.30
N CYS A 76 4.97 -0.36 13.35
CA CYS A 76 4.78 -0.75 11.95
C CYS A 76 5.78 -1.83 11.55
N GLU A 77 5.36 -2.73 10.66
CA GLU A 77 6.20 -3.79 10.11
C GLU A 77 6.06 -3.84 8.58
N GLY A 78 7.16 -3.67 7.86
CA GLY A 78 7.21 -3.82 6.40
C GLY A 78 7.49 -5.26 5.99
N ILE A 79 6.66 -5.85 5.13
CA ILE A 79 6.86 -7.23 4.65
C ILE A 79 7.02 -7.21 3.13
N LEU A 80 8.15 -7.72 2.65
CA LEU A 80 8.45 -7.78 1.22
C LEU A 80 7.78 -8.98 0.57
N TYR A 81 7.13 -8.73 -0.57
CA TYR A 81 6.57 -9.77 -1.42
C TYR A 81 6.85 -9.51 -2.89
N GLN A 82 7.00 -10.59 -3.65
CA GLN A 82 7.05 -10.56 -5.10
C GLN A 82 5.68 -10.88 -5.70
N VAL A 83 5.39 -10.33 -6.88
CA VAL A 83 4.33 -10.87 -7.74
C VAL A 83 4.85 -12.06 -8.56
N PRO A 84 3.98 -12.98 -9.02
CA PRO A 84 4.37 -14.08 -9.89
C PRO A 84 5.08 -13.60 -11.16
N GLU A 85 6.09 -14.36 -11.60
CA GLU A 85 6.71 -14.15 -12.92
C GLU A 85 5.85 -14.77 -14.02
N LEU A 86 5.78 -14.10 -15.17
CA LEU A 86 5.02 -14.56 -16.34
C LEU A 86 5.92 -15.07 -17.47
N LEU A 87 7.18 -14.62 -17.51
CA LEU A 87 8.14 -15.07 -18.52
C LEU A 87 8.71 -16.43 -18.12
N SER A 88 8.92 -17.30 -19.11
CA SER A 88 9.62 -18.57 -18.88
C SER A 88 11.09 -18.34 -18.54
N ASP A 89 11.70 -19.30 -17.84
CA ASP A 89 13.13 -19.29 -17.53
C ASP A 89 14.00 -19.16 -18.79
N GLU A 90 13.57 -19.74 -19.91
CA GLU A 90 14.26 -19.60 -21.20
C GLU A 90 14.29 -18.14 -21.69
N ILE A 91 13.16 -17.42 -21.60
CA ILE A 91 13.08 -16.01 -22.00
C ILE A 91 13.92 -15.16 -21.04
N LEU A 92 13.83 -15.41 -19.74
CA LEU A 92 14.61 -14.69 -18.73
C LEU A 92 16.11 -14.88 -18.93
N ALA A 93 16.55 -16.09 -19.27
CA ALA A 93 17.94 -16.38 -19.59
C ALA A 93 18.42 -15.61 -20.83
N LYS A 94 17.60 -15.55 -21.90
CA LYS A 94 17.90 -14.75 -23.11
C LYS A 94 17.94 -13.25 -22.85
N MET A 95 17.19 -12.78 -21.85
CA MET A 95 17.22 -11.39 -21.39
C MET A 95 18.38 -11.09 -20.44
N HIS A 96 19.19 -12.09 -20.09
CA HIS A 96 20.22 -11.98 -19.05
C HIS A 96 19.66 -11.44 -17.72
N ALA A 97 18.42 -11.84 -17.38
CA ALA A 97 17.81 -11.47 -16.12
C ALA A 97 18.60 -12.11 -14.96
N PRO A 98 18.96 -11.35 -13.91
CA PRO A 98 19.60 -11.90 -12.74
C PRO A 98 18.65 -12.87 -12.01
N PRO A 99 19.18 -13.76 -11.15
CA PRO A 99 18.36 -14.59 -10.27
C PRO A 99 17.38 -13.73 -9.45
N LYS A 100 16.18 -14.26 -9.25
CA LYS A 100 15.18 -13.62 -8.38
C LYS A 100 15.71 -13.56 -6.95
N PRO A 101 15.41 -12.48 -6.20
CA PRO A 101 15.73 -12.43 -4.78
C PRO A 101 14.91 -13.48 -4.01
N ASP A 102 15.44 -13.92 -2.87
CA ASP A 102 14.76 -14.81 -1.94
C ASP A 102 13.69 -14.03 -1.15
N VAL A 103 12.58 -13.74 -1.82
CA VAL A 103 11.41 -13.04 -1.29
C VAL A 103 10.17 -13.83 -1.70
N PRO A 104 9.24 -14.13 -0.78
CA PRO A 104 8.07 -14.94 -1.08
C PRO A 104 7.18 -14.28 -2.15
N VAL A 105 6.54 -15.10 -2.97
CA VAL A 105 5.49 -14.66 -3.89
C VAL A 105 4.19 -14.52 -3.11
N LEU A 106 3.51 -13.38 -3.24
CA LEU A 106 2.23 -13.13 -2.57
C LEU A 106 1.07 -13.75 -3.34
N ASP A 107 0.27 -14.56 -2.64
CA ASP A 107 -1.07 -14.89 -3.09
C ASP A 107 -1.98 -13.67 -2.92
N VAL A 108 -2.72 -13.31 -3.96
CA VAL A 108 -3.68 -12.18 -3.90
C VAL A 108 -4.67 -12.35 -2.76
N HIS A 109 -5.06 -13.57 -2.41
CA HIS A 109 -6.02 -13.84 -1.33
C HIS A 109 -5.52 -13.45 0.05
N ASP A 110 -4.21 -13.24 0.21
CA ASP A 110 -3.61 -12.76 1.46
C ASP A 110 -3.50 -11.23 1.54
N LEU A 111 -3.83 -10.49 0.47
CA LEU A 111 -3.87 -9.02 0.50
C LEU A 111 -4.71 -8.47 1.68
N PRO A 112 -5.90 -9.00 2.03
CA PRO A 112 -6.70 -8.48 3.14
C PRO A 112 -6.00 -8.50 4.50
N ASN A 113 -4.96 -9.33 4.67
CA ASN A 113 -4.19 -9.48 5.92
C ASN A 113 -3.26 -8.29 6.21
N ALA A 114 -3.01 -7.41 5.23
CA ALA A 114 -2.21 -6.20 5.40
C ALA A 114 -3.07 -4.99 5.78
N ASP A 115 -2.52 -4.06 6.55
CA ASP A 115 -3.16 -2.79 6.88
C ASP A 115 -2.88 -1.71 5.82
N GLY A 116 -1.84 -1.87 5.01
CA GLY A 116 -1.52 -0.96 3.91
C GLY A 116 -0.55 -1.56 2.90
N PHE A 117 -0.42 -0.91 1.75
CA PHE A 117 0.37 -1.43 0.64
C PHE A 117 1.33 -0.41 0.02
N ILE A 118 2.54 -0.86 -0.31
CA ILE A 118 3.48 -0.11 -1.12
C ILE A 118 3.75 -0.94 -2.38
N PHE A 119 3.30 -0.47 -3.53
CA PHE A 119 3.40 -1.22 -4.79
C PHE A 119 4.56 -0.74 -5.67
N GLY A 120 5.44 -1.66 -6.06
CA GLY A 120 6.64 -1.34 -6.85
C GLY A 120 6.70 -2.07 -8.18
N PHE A 121 6.85 -1.36 -9.29
CA PHE A 121 6.98 -2.02 -10.60
C PHE A 121 7.74 -1.15 -11.59
N PRO A 122 8.52 -1.76 -12.51
CA PRO A 122 9.19 -1.01 -13.55
C PRO A 122 8.17 -0.53 -14.59
N THR A 123 8.48 0.58 -15.25
CA THR A 123 7.68 1.04 -16.39
C THR A 123 7.72 0.06 -17.55
N ARG A 124 6.59 -0.06 -18.24
CA ARG A 124 6.47 -0.54 -19.62
C ARG A 124 5.65 0.47 -20.39
N TYR A 125 6.34 1.32 -21.14
CA TYR A 125 5.73 2.36 -21.97
C TYR A 125 4.79 3.31 -21.20
N GLY A 126 5.18 3.71 -19.98
CA GLY A 126 4.36 4.59 -19.15
C GLY A 126 3.20 3.90 -18.42
N THR A 127 3.18 2.57 -18.39
CA THR A 127 2.25 1.76 -17.60
C THR A 127 3.01 0.72 -16.77
N MET A 128 2.31 0.01 -15.88
CA MET A 128 2.92 -1.08 -15.10
C MET A 128 3.36 -2.27 -15.98
N ALA A 129 4.30 -3.07 -15.49
CA ALA A 129 4.67 -4.32 -16.14
C ALA A 129 3.51 -5.34 -16.16
N ALA A 130 3.47 -6.18 -17.20
CA ALA A 130 2.40 -7.17 -17.40
C ALA A 130 2.24 -8.13 -16.20
N GLN A 131 3.33 -8.49 -15.54
CA GLN A 131 3.35 -9.31 -14.33
C GLN A 131 2.52 -8.66 -13.21
N PHE A 132 2.70 -7.36 -13.01
CA PHE A 132 1.95 -6.61 -12.00
C PHE A 132 0.48 -6.43 -12.42
N LYS A 133 0.22 -6.26 -13.72
CA LYS A 133 -1.14 -6.19 -14.25
C LYS A 133 -1.89 -7.51 -14.05
N ALA A 134 -1.25 -8.65 -14.30
CA ALA A 134 -1.84 -9.96 -14.05
C ALA A 134 -2.14 -10.20 -12.56
N PHE A 135 -1.26 -9.73 -11.66
CA PHE A 135 -1.53 -9.74 -10.22
C PHE A 135 -2.81 -8.96 -9.87
N TRP A 136 -3.00 -7.75 -10.43
CA TRP A 136 -4.25 -7.00 -10.26
C TRP A 136 -5.46 -7.71 -10.87
N ASP A 137 -5.32 -8.31 -12.05
CA ASP A 137 -6.42 -9.01 -12.72
C ASP A 137 -6.92 -10.23 -11.94
N ALA A 138 -6.06 -10.84 -11.13
CA ALA A 138 -6.43 -11.92 -10.20
C ALA A 138 -7.23 -11.43 -8.97
N THR A 139 -7.39 -10.13 -8.75
CA THR A 139 -8.07 -9.57 -7.56
C THR A 139 -9.58 -9.38 -7.73
N GLY A 140 -10.19 -9.85 -8.82
CA GLY A 140 -11.63 -9.64 -9.10
C GLY A 140 -12.57 -10.09 -7.97
N GLY A 141 -12.26 -11.22 -7.32
CA GLY A 141 -13.03 -11.71 -6.18
C GLY A 141 -12.89 -10.85 -4.91
N LEU A 142 -11.75 -10.20 -4.72
CA LEU A 142 -11.53 -9.26 -3.61
C LEU A 142 -12.28 -7.94 -3.85
N TRP A 143 -12.23 -7.47 -5.10
CA TRP A 143 -12.95 -6.28 -5.57
C TRP A 143 -14.45 -6.43 -5.32
N GLN A 144 -15.06 -7.54 -5.74
CA GLN A 144 -16.48 -7.80 -5.52
C GLN A 144 -16.89 -7.78 -4.04
N LYS A 145 -15.98 -8.16 -3.14
CA LYS A 145 -16.22 -8.20 -1.68
C LYS A 145 -15.88 -6.89 -0.99
N GLY A 146 -15.31 -5.91 -1.69
CA GLY A 146 -14.78 -4.69 -1.07
C GLY A 146 -13.65 -4.97 -0.07
N ALA A 147 -12.90 -6.05 -0.24
CA ALA A 147 -11.96 -6.55 0.77
C ALA A 147 -10.77 -5.61 1.04
N LEU A 148 -10.49 -4.69 0.12
CA LEU A 148 -9.39 -3.73 0.22
C LEU A 148 -9.88 -2.29 0.48
N VAL A 149 -11.18 -2.07 0.64
CA VAL A 149 -11.77 -0.74 0.83
C VAL A 149 -11.18 -0.09 2.08
N GLY A 150 -10.78 1.19 1.96
CA GLY A 150 -10.22 2.00 3.04
C GLY A 150 -8.74 1.73 3.34
N LYS A 151 -8.15 0.64 2.84
CA LYS A 151 -6.73 0.37 3.06
C LYS A 151 -5.86 1.38 2.27
N PRO A 152 -4.87 2.03 2.90
CA PRO A 152 -3.97 2.93 2.21
C PRO A 152 -3.04 2.20 1.24
N ALA A 153 -2.69 2.87 0.14
CA ALA A 153 -1.68 2.41 -0.80
C ALA A 153 -0.83 3.56 -1.35
N THR A 154 0.44 3.26 -1.65
CA THR A 154 1.34 4.14 -2.40
C THR A 154 2.09 3.35 -3.46
N MET A 155 2.81 4.04 -4.35
CA MET A 155 3.51 3.40 -5.47
C MET A 155 4.90 3.98 -5.70
N PHE A 156 5.78 3.18 -6.29
CA PHE A 156 7.10 3.60 -6.75
C PHE A 156 7.49 2.86 -8.05
N THR A 157 8.42 3.43 -8.82
CA THR A 157 8.72 2.93 -10.18
C THR A 157 10.20 2.97 -10.55
N SER A 158 10.53 2.44 -11.72
CA SER A 158 11.83 2.54 -12.35
C SER A 158 11.66 2.69 -13.85
N THR A 159 12.41 3.61 -14.46
CA THR A 159 12.38 3.87 -15.91
C THR A 159 13.79 3.85 -16.49
N ALA A 160 13.90 3.65 -17.81
CA ALA A 160 15.19 3.76 -18.49
C ALA A 160 15.64 5.22 -18.64
N SER A 161 14.71 6.14 -18.90
CA SER A 161 14.99 7.53 -19.26
C SER A 161 14.16 8.53 -18.45
N GLN A 162 14.59 9.79 -18.45
CA GLN A 162 14.00 10.88 -17.66
C GLN A 162 12.51 11.10 -17.94
N GLY A 163 12.14 11.22 -19.22
CA GLY A 163 10.74 11.34 -19.64
C GLY A 163 10.01 10.01 -19.86
N GLY A 164 10.67 8.87 -19.60
CA GLY A 164 10.22 7.52 -19.96
C GLY A 164 9.10 6.96 -19.09
N GLY A 165 8.24 7.82 -18.52
CA GLY A 165 7.07 7.42 -17.73
C GLY A 165 7.27 7.37 -16.22
N GLN A 166 8.16 8.20 -15.65
CA GLN A 166 8.36 8.28 -14.19
C GLN A 166 7.07 8.64 -13.45
N GLU A 167 6.27 9.52 -14.05
CA GLU A 167 4.99 9.94 -13.49
C GLU A 167 3.84 9.07 -14.03
N THR A 168 3.80 8.86 -15.35
CA THR A 168 2.66 8.20 -16.01
C THR A 168 2.50 6.75 -15.60
N THR A 169 3.59 6.04 -15.25
CA THR A 169 3.50 4.66 -14.76
C THR A 169 2.69 4.56 -13.48
N ILE A 170 2.85 5.52 -12.56
CA ILE A 170 2.07 5.60 -11.33
C ILE A 170 0.66 6.10 -11.64
N LEU A 171 0.54 7.20 -12.41
CA LEU A 171 -0.74 7.80 -12.78
C LEU A 171 -1.70 6.79 -13.42
N THR A 172 -1.23 6.02 -14.40
CA THR A 172 -2.03 5.02 -15.12
C THR A 172 -2.32 3.77 -14.29
N SER A 173 -1.66 3.62 -13.14
CA SER A 173 -1.90 2.53 -12.19
C SER A 173 -2.92 2.88 -11.12
N LEU A 174 -3.18 4.18 -10.88
CA LEU A 174 -4.18 4.67 -9.92
C LEU A 174 -5.58 4.09 -10.09
N PRO A 175 -6.10 3.83 -11.32
CA PRO A 175 -7.41 3.20 -11.46
C PRO A 175 -7.57 1.91 -10.67
N ASN A 176 -6.51 1.08 -10.53
CA ASN A 176 -6.58 -0.15 -9.73
C ASN A 176 -6.86 0.14 -8.25
N ILE A 177 -6.19 1.16 -7.68
CA ILE A 177 -6.38 1.60 -6.29
C ILE A 177 -7.80 2.15 -6.10
N VAL A 178 -8.24 3.03 -7.02
CA VAL A 178 -9.55 3.67 -6.95
C VAL A 178 -10.68 2.65 -7.07
N HIS A 179 -10.58 1.70 -8.00
CA HIS A 179 -11.62 0.68 -8.19
C HIS A 179 -11.74 -0.28 -7.01
N HIS A 180 -10.66 -0.53 -6.27
CA HIS A 180 -10.68 -1.29 -5.02
C HIS A 180 -11.14 -0.48 -3.79
N GLY A 181 -11.44 0.81 -3.95
CA GLY A 181 -11.85 1.69 -2.85
C GLY A 181 -10.74 1.98 -1.84
N MET A 182 -9.48 1.86 -2.26
CA MET A 182 -8.29 2.11 -1.44
C MET A 182 -7.97 3.61 -1.37
N VAL A 183 -7.19 4.02 -0.37
CA VAL A 183 -6.76 5.42 -0.19
C VAL A 183 -5.37 5.60 -0.77
N TYR A 184 -5.23 6.41 -1.84
CA TYR A 184 -3.92 6.71 -2.38
C TYR A 184 -3.17 7.73 -1.52
N VAL A 185 -1.94 7.39 -1.09
CA VAL A 185 -1.08 8.22 -0.23
C VAL A 185 0.22 8.54 -0.97
N PRO A 186 0.29 9.63 -1.75
CA PRO A 186 1.53 10.05 -2.41
C PRO A 186 2.50 10.71 -1.42
N PRO A 187 3.83 10.58 -1.59
CA PRO A 187 4.79 11.30 -0.74
C PRO A 187 4.77 12.82 -0.97
N GLY A 188 4.26 13.27 -2.12
CA GLY A 188 4.30 14.67 -2.52
C GLY A 188 5.74 15.21 -2.54
N TYR A 189 5.90 16.48 -2.17
CA TYR A 189 7.20 17.14 -2.05
C TYR A 189 7.77 17.10 -0.62
N GLY A 190 7.23 16.24 0.25
CA GLY A 190 7.60 16.22 1.66
C GLY A 190 9.04 15.76 1.95
N PHE A 191 9.73 15.17 0.97
CA PHE A 191 11.17 14.87 1.05
C PHE A 191 12.05 16.14 1.02
N GLY A 192 11.46 17.30 0.70
CA GLY A 192 12.10 18.60 0.88
C GLY A 192 13.04 19.00 -0.26
N ALA A 193 14.12 19.71 0.09
CA ALA A 193 15.04 20.35 -0.85
C ALA A 193 15.52 19.45 -2.01
N PRO A 194 15.87 18.15 -1.80
CA PRO A 194 16.28 17.29 -2.90
C PRO A 194 15.24 17.19 -4.01
N MET A 195 13.94 17.32 -3.72
CA MET A 195 12.86 17.28 -4.71
C MET A 195 12.88 18.43 -5.72
N TYR A 196 13.63 19.49 -5.45
CA TYR A 196 13.80 20.66 -6.32
C TYR A 196 15.21 20.75 -6.94
N GLY A 197 16.11 19.83 -6.58
CA GLY A 197 17.48 19.78 -7.12
C GLY A 197 17.50 19.52 -8.62
N LEU A 198 18.41 20.22 -9.31
CA LEU A 198 18.65 20.17 -10.76
C LEU A 198 20.13 19.88 -11.10
N ASP A 199 20.94 19.65 -10.09
CA ASP A 199 22.38 19.38 -10.14
C ASP A 199 22.71 17.95 -10.57
N GLU A 200 21.81 17.00 -10.32
CA GLU A 200 21.96 15.61 -10.76
C GLU A 200 20.67 15.02 -11.33
N VAL A 201 20.82 14.07 -12.26
CA VAL A 201 19.69 13.31 -12.81
C VAL A 201 19.22 12.30 -11.77
N ARG A 202 17.99 12.48 -11.29
CA ARG A 202 17.35 11.62 -10.28
C ARG A 202 15.91 11.30 -10.63
N GLY A 203 15.50 10.10 -10.25
CA GLY A 203 14.14 9.63 -10.38
C GLY A 203 13.22 10.05 -9.24
N GLY A 204 11.94 9.76 -9.44
CA GLY A 204 10.88 10.10 -8.49
C GLY A 204 10.22 11.44 -8.77
N SER A 205 9.02 11.60 -8.25
CA SER A 205 8.17 12.78 -8.40
C SER A 205 7.23 12.91 -7.20
N GLY A 206 6.37 13.92 -7.20
CA GLY A 206 5.30 14.02 -6.20
C GLY A 206 4.36 12.81 -6.18
N TRP A 207 4.30 12.03 -7.27
CA TRP A 207 3.53 10.81 -7.35
C TRP A 207 4.13 9.68 -6.51
N GLY A 208 5.45 9.56 -6.43
CA GLY A 208 6.12 8.44 -5.76
C GLY A 208 7.62 8.43 -6.02
N ALA A 209 8.35 7.64 -5.22
CA ALA A 209 9.77 7.41 -5.45
C ALA A 209 10.00 6.73 -6.80
N GLY A 210 11.17 6.97 -7.38
CA GLY A 210 11.54 6.38 -8.65
C GLY A 210 13.05 6.38 -8.86
N THR A 211 13.50 5.57 -9.80
CA THR A 211 14.92 5.45 -10.15
C THR A 211 15.11 5.28 -11.65
N PHE A 212 16.26 5.72 -12.17
CA PHE A 212 16.65 5.49 -13.55
C PHE A 212 17.61 4.32 -13.70
N ALA A 213 17.28 3.40 -14.62
CA ALA A 213 18.08 2.23 -14.96
C ALA A 213 19.02 2.47 -16.17
N ALA A 214 18.94 3.63 -16.84
CA ALA A 214 19.53 3.89 -18.15
C ALA A 214 18.99 2.96 -19.26
N GLY A 215 19.39 3.19 -20.52
CA GLY A 215 18.91 2.44 -21.68
C GLY A 215 19.35 0.98 -21.72
N ASP A 216 20.48 0.66 -21.07
CA ASP A 216 21.08 -0.67 -20.99
C ASP A 216 20.84 -1.37 -19.63
N GLY A 217 20.15 -0.72 -18.69
CA GLY A 217 19.93 -1.25 -17.36
C GLY A 217 21.13 -1.15 -16.40
N SER A 218 22.22 -0.47 -16.79
CA SER A 218 23.45 -0.42 -16.00
C SER A 218 23.39 0.53 -14.81
N ARG A 219 22.64 1.65 -14.93
CA ARG A 219 22.57 2.68 -13.88
C ARG A 219 21.83 2.13 -12.67
N GLN A 220 22.50 2.15 -11.52
CA GLN A 220 21.89 1.77 -10.25
C GLN A 220 21.21 2.95 -9.57
N PRO A 221 20.26 2.70 -8.64
CA PRO A 221 19.66 3.77 -7.87
C PRO A 221 20.71 4.63 -7.18
N SER A 222 20.61 5.94 -7.37
CA SER A 222 21.52 6.89 -6.71
C SER A 222 21.15 7.05 -5.23
N LYS A 223 22.04 7.67 -4.45
CA LYS A 223 21.77 7.91 -3.03
C LYS A 223 20.48 8.70 -2.81
N VAL A 224 20.25 9.78 -3.57
CA VAL A 224 19.03 10.59 -3.43
C VAL A 224 17.75 9.80 -3.75
N GLU A 225 17.81 8.86 -4.70
CA GLU A 225 16.68 8.02 -5.07
C GLU A 225 16.36 6.98 -3.97
N LEU A 226 17.41 6.41 -3.36
CA LEU A 226 17.30 5.50 -2.22
C LEU A 226 16.76 6.21 -0.97
N ASP A 227 17.32 7.37 -0.64
CA ASP A 227 16.87 8.21 0.48
C ASP A 227 15.39 8.63 0.30
N PHE A 228 14.96 8.93 -0.93
CA PHE A 228 13.56 9.27 -1.21
C PHE A 228 12.63 8.06 -1.05
N ALA A 229 13.06 6.86 -1.44
CA ALA A 229 12.31 5.64 -1.22
C ALA A 229 12.17 5.31 0.29
N GLU A 230 13.23 5.50 1.08
CA GLU A 230 13.17 5.37 2.54
C GLU A 230 12.21 6.39 3.16
N TYR A 231 12.30 7.66 2.73
CA TYR A 231 11.37 8.70 3.15
C TYR A 231 9.91 8.34 2.86
N GLN A 232 9.61 7.90 1.64
CA GLN A 232 8.25 7.52 1.25
C GLN A 232 7.73 6.38 2.13
N GLY A 233 8.55 5.36 2.40
CA GLY A 233 8.17 4.22 3.25
C GLY A 233 7.82 4.68 4.67
N LYS A 234 8.64 5.55 5.25
CA LYS A 234 8.41 6.14 6.58
C LYS A 234 7.15 6.99 6.62
N TYR A 235 6.99 7.89 5.66
CA TYR A 235 5.82 8.76 5.55
C TYR A 235 4.53 7.92 5.41
N PHE A 236 4.56 6.93 4.52
CA PHE A 236 3.42 6.04 4.29
C PHE A 236 3.05 5.27 5.57
N ALA A 237 4.04 4.73 6.29
CA ALA A 237 3.80 4.01 7.53
C ALA A 237 3.17 4.89 8.63
N GLN A 238 3.57 6.16 8.73
CA GLN A 238 2.96 7.11 9.65
C GLN A 238 1.49 7.39 9.30
N VAL A 239 1.15 7.47 8.01
CA VAL A 239 -0.23 7.65 7.56
C VAL A 239 -1.05 6.37 7.81
N ALA A 240 -0.52 5.21 7.42
CA ALA A 240 -1.20 3.93 7.63
C ALA A 240 -1.50 3.66 9.10
N LYS A 241 -0.54 3.96 9.99
CA LYS A 241 -0.74 3.84 11.45
C LYS A 241 -1.87 4.72 11.98
N LYS A 242 -2.07 5.91 11.42
CA LYS A 242 -3.19 6.80 11.80
C LYS A 242 -4.54 6.31 11.28
N LEU A 243 -4.56 5.57 10.17
CA LEU A 243 -5.78 5.01 9.60
C LEU A 243 -6.18 3.67 10.26
N ALA A 244 -5.22 2.97 10.86
CA ALA A 244 -5.44 1.71 11.58
C ALA A 244 -5.80 1.89 13.07
N ALA A 245 -5.56 3.09 13.64
CA ALA A 245 -5.83 3.43 15.04
C ALA A 245 -7.26 3.95 15.23
#